data_AF-A0A2T1HM35-F1
#
_entry.id   AF-A0A2T1HM35-F1
#
_cell.length_a   1.000
_cell.length_b   1.000
_cell.length_c   1.000
_cell.angle_alpha   90.00
_cell.angle_beta   90.00
_cell.angle_gamma   90.00
#
_symmetry.space_group_name_H-M   'P 1'
#
loop_
_entity.id
_entity.type
_entity.pdbx_description
1 polymer ?
#
loop_
_entity_poly.entity_id
_entity_poly.type
_entity_poly.pdbx_seq_one_letter_code
_entity_poly.pdbx_strand_id
1 'polypeptide(L)'
;MSRTTEARLRRIEDQLHTDDAPRAAFSFIPLSDDEAEEIVSDWRGAVRDGKAHVTHGTLFIGWEPPLTTEEWLGRVEAGRYGKQ
;
A
#
# COMPACT_ATOMS: atom_id res chain seq x y z
N MET A 1 -3.96 -9.62 29.26
CA MET A 1 -3.76 -10.35 27.98
C MET A 1 -2.66 -11.39 28.17
N SER A 2 -2.66 -12.48 27.40
CA SER A 2 -1.61 -13.50 27.49
C SER A 2 -0.30 -12.97 26.88
N ARG A 3 0.85 -13.26 27.50
CA ARG A 3 2.19 -12.90 26.98
C ARG A 3 2.42 -13.40 25.55
N THR A 4 1.75 -14.49 25.16
CA THR A 4 1.81 -15.06 23.81
C THR A 4 1.09 -14.18 22.78
N THR A 5 0.03 -13.50 23.17
CA THR A 5 -0.73 -12.58 22.30
C THR A 5 0.08 -11.32 22.02
N GLU A 6 0.72 -10.74 23.04
CA GLU A 6 1.60 -9.57 22.88
C GLU A 6 2.80 -9.85 21.99
N ALA A 7 3.48 -10.99 22.17
CA ALA A 7 4.61 -11.36 21.31
C ALA A 7 4.20 -11.56 19.84
N ARG A 8 2.98 -12.07 19.62
CA ARG A 8 2.44 -12.29 18.28
C ARG A 8 2.02 -10.97 17.62
N LEU A 9 1.44 -10.04 18.38
CA LEU A 9 1.12 -8.69 17.90
C LEU A 9 2.39 -7.90 17.60
N ARG A 10 3.41 -7.94 18.46
CA ARG A 10 4.69 -7.26 18.23
C ARG A 10 5.39 -7.79 16.98
N ARG A 11 5.33 -9.10 16.73
CA ARG A 11 5.86 -9.68 15.48
C ARG A 11 5.11 -9.20 14.25
N ILE A 12 3.79 -9.01 14.35
CA ILE A 12 2.97 -8.47 13.27
C ILE A 12 3.31 -6.99 13.04
N GLU A 13 3.45 -6.20 14.11
CA GLU A 13 3.89 -4.80 14.04
C GLU A 13 5.31 -4.68 13.44
N ASP A 14 6.26 -5.50 13.89
CA ASP A 14 7.62 -5.56 13.34
C ASP A 14 7.62 -5.97 11.85
N GLN A 15 6.70 -6.85 11.43
CA GLN A 15 6.53 -7.25 10.02
C GLN A 15 5.84 -6.19 9.16
N LEU A 16 5.00 -5.34 9.76
CA LEU A 16 4.34 -4.23 9.09
C LEU A 16 5.25 -3.00 8.97
N HIS A 17 6.27 -2.89 9.83
CA HIS A 17 7.20 -1.77 9.92
C HIS A 17 8.66 -2.17 9.63
N THR A 18 8.90 -3.12 8.72
CA THR A 18 10.28 -3.53 8.42
C THR A 18 11.06 -2.41 7.71
N ASP A 19 12.09 -1.91 8.38
CA ASP A 19 13.19 -1.06 7.85
C ASP A 19 13.96 -1.69 6.67
N ASP A 20 13.71 -2.97 6.36
CA ASP A 20 14.32 -3.70 5.25
C ASP A 20 13.79 -3.21 3.89
N ALA A 21 14.71 -3.09 2.92
CA ALA A 21 14.34 -2.79 1.54
C ALA A 21 13.42 -3.88 0.95
N PRO A 22 12.43 -3.51 0.12
CA PRO A 22 11.58 -4.48 -0.56
C PRO A 22 12.42 -5.41 -1.43
N ARG A 23 12.06 -6.71 -1.42
CA ARG A 23 12.76 -7.77 -2.18
C ARG A 23 12.16 -7.99 -3.56
N ALA A 24 10.98 -7.43 -3.80
CA ALA A 24 10.24 -7.49 -5.04
C ALA A 24 9.41 -6.21 -5.22
N ALA A 25 9.04 -5.89 -6.45
CA ALA A 25 8.14 -4.79 -6.78
C ALA A 25 7.04 -5.28 -7.73
N PHE A 26 5.83 -4.73 -7.55
CA PHE A 26 4.67 -4.98 -8.38
C PHE A 26 3.94 -3.66 -8.65
N SER A 27 3.47 -3.46 -9.89
CA SER A 27 2.74 -2.25 -10.28
C SER A 27 1.33 -2.59 -10.77
N PHE A 28 0.35 -1.83 -10.33
CA PHE A 28 -1.04 -1.89 -10.84
C PHE A 28 -1.25 -1.01 -12.08
N ILE A 29 -0.28 -0.15 -12.40
CA ILE A 29 -0.31 0.77 -13.54
C ILE A 29 0.87 0.49 -14.48
N PRO A 30 0.73 0.76 -15.79
CA PRO A 30 1.87 0.78 -16.70
C PRO A 30 2.89 1.82 -16.22
N LEU A 31 4.15 1.42 -16.15
CA LEU A 31 5.29 2.30 -15.87
C LEU A 31 6.29 2.15 -17.00
N SER A 32 6.96 3.22 -17.36
CA SER A 32 8.20 3.13 -18.13
C SER A 32 9.32 2.53 -17.28
N ASP A 33 10.38 2.05 -17.93
CA ASP A 33 11.55 1.47 -17.24
C ASP A 33 12.22 2.50 -16.32
N ASP A 34 12.34 3.76 -16.78
CA ASP A 34 12.93 4.86 -15.99
C ASP A 34 12.09 5.17 -14.73
N GLU A 35 10.76 5.22 -14.87
CA GLU A 35 9.85 5.43 -13.73
C GLU A 35 9.92 4.27 -12.73
N ALA A 36 10.00 3.04 -13.23
CA ALA A 36 10.13 1.86 -12.37
C ALA A 36 11.46 1.86 -11.61
N GLU A 37 12.57 2.22 -12.27
CA GLU A 37 13.89 2.32 -11.66
C GLU A 37 13.94 3.44 -10.60
N GLU A 38 13.39 4.62 -10.91
CA GLU A 38 13.31 5.74 -9.97
C GLU A 38 12.55 5.33 -8.70
N ILE A 39 11.35 4.75 -8.86
CA ILE A 39 10.51 4.34 -7.73
C ILE A 39 11.16 3.25 -6.88
N VAL A 40 11.84 2.28 -7.49
CA VAL A 40 12.55 1.23 -6.74
C VAL A 40 13.76 1.80 -6.01
N SER A 41 14.49 2.73 -6.63
CA SER A 41 15.68 3.35 -6.05
C SER A 41 15.35 4.27 -4.85
N ASP A 42 14.24 5.01 -4.90
CA ASP A 42 13.71 5.82 -3.79
C ASP A 42 12.34 5.32 -3.31
N TRP A 43 12.26 4.03 -3.01
CA TRP A 43 11.02 3.42 -2.55
C TRP A 43 10.48 4.05 -1.26
N ARG A 44 11.36 4.58 -0.40
CA ARG A 44 10.96 5.28 0.83
C ARG A 44 10.27 6.61 0.52
N GLY A 45 10.79 7.38 -0.44
CA GLY A 45 10.14 8.57 -0.96
C GLY A 45 8.78 8.24 -1.58
N ALA A 46 8.71 7.20 -2.42
CA ALA A 46 7.47 6.77 -3.04
C ALA A 46 6.39 6.36 -2.02
N VAL A 47 6.78 5.67 -0.94
CA VAL A 47 5.85 5.31 0.14
C VAL A 47 5.40 6.53 0.93
N ARG A 48 6.31 7.44 1.27
CA ARG A 48 5.98 8.69 1.97
C ARG A 48 5.01 9.55 1.16
N ASP A 49 5.19 9.60 -0.15
CA ASP A 49 4.38 10.40 -1.06
C ASP A 49 3.05 9.71 -1.43
N GLY A 50 2.77 8.52 -0.85
CA GLY A 50 1.53 7.77 -1.06
C GLY A 50 1.41 7.11 -2.44
N LYS A 51 2.49 7.09 -3.22
CA LYS A 51 2.53 6.46 -4.56
C LYS A 51 2.70 4.94 -4.49
N ALA A 52 3.22 4.45 -3.37
CA ALA A 52 3.46 3.04 -3.14
C ALA A 52 3.21 2.65 -1.67
N HIS A 53 3.12 1.35 -1.40
CA HIS A 53 3.19 0.81 -0.04
C HIS A 53 4.00 -0.48 -0.03
N VAL A 54 4.60 -0.81 1.12
CA VAL A 54 5.32 -2.07 1.31
C VAL A 54 4.47 -3.00 2.15
N THR A 55 4.24 -4.21 1.66
CA THR A 55 3.64 -5.28 2.48
C THR A 55 4.31 -6.61 2.18
N HIS A 56 4.55 -7.40 3.22
CA HIS A 56 5.23 -8.70 3.13
C HIS A 56 6.57 -8.65 2.35
N GLY A 57 7.31 -7.54 2.47
CA GLY A 57 8.59 -7.33 1.77
C GLY A 57 8.47 -7.07 0.27
N THR A 58 7.28 -6.76 -0.24
CA THR A 58 7.02 -6.38 -1.64
C THR A 58 6.55 -4.93 -1.72
N LEU A 59 7.11 -4.16 -2.66
CA LEU A 59 6.68 -2.81 -2.99
C LEU A 59 5.51 -2.86 -3.99
N PHE A 60 4.37 -2.28 -3.63
CA PHE A 60 3.21 -2.18 -4.50
C PHE A 60 3.04 -0.74 -4.97
N ILE A 61 3.11 -0.52 -6.28
CA ILE A 61 3.13 0.79 -6.95
C ILE A 61 1.77 1.05 -7.63
N GLY A 62 1.32 2.31 -7.59
CA GLY A 62 0.03 2.69 -8.17
C GLY A 62 -1.15 2.23 -7.30
N TRP A 63 -0.91 2.12 -5.99
CA TRP A 63 -1.97 1.89 -5.02
C TRP A 63 -2.71 3.21 -4.79
N GLU A 64 -3.98 3.29 -5.21
CA GLU A 64 -4.84 4.37 -4.75
C GLU A 64 -5.05 4.20 -3.24
N PRO A 65 -4.87 5.26 -2.42
CA PRO A 65 -5.21 5.18 -1.01
C PRO A 65 -6.65 4.69 -0.85
N PRO A 66 -6.93 3.84 0.15
CA PRO A 66 -8.29 3.41 0.40
C PRO A 66 -9.18 4.63 0.60
N LEU A 67 -10.32 4.65 -0.09
CA LEU A 67 -11.31 5.72 0.02
C LEU A 67 -11.65 5.95 1.49
N THR A 68 -11.78 7.21 1.87
CA THR A 68 -12.44 7.55 3.13
C THR A 68 -13.86 7.01 3.14
N THR A 69 -14.45 6.85 4.32
CA THR A 69 -15.84 6.43 4.47
C THR A 69 -16.78 7.32 3.64
N GLU A 70 -16.54 8.63 3.62
CA GLU A 70 -17.34 9.59 2.85
C GLU A 70 -17.16 9.41 1.34
N GLU A 71 -15.93 9.23 0.84
CA GLU A 71 -15.68 8.97 -0.58
C GLU A 71 -16.24 7.61 -1.04
N TRP A 72 -16.16 6.59 -0.19
CA TRP A 72 -16.75 5.28 -0.47
C TRP A 72 -18.28 5.37 -0.55
N LEU A 73 -18.91 6.06 0.41
CA LEU A 73 -20.35 6.30 0.40
C LEU A 73 -20.77 7.08 -0.85
N GLY A 74 -20.02 8.13 -1.22
CA GLY A 74 -20.26 8.90 -2.43
C GLY A 74 -20.17 8.05 -3.71
N ARG A 75 -19.19 7.15 -3.83
CA ARG A 75 -19.10 6.21 -4.96
C ARG A 75 -20.24 5.19 -4.98
N VAL A 76 -20.64 4.67 -3.81
CA VAL A 76 -21.75 3.70 -3.71
C VAL A 76 -23.08 4.35 -4.09
N GLU A 77 -23.33 5.57 -3.62
CA GLU A 77 -24.54 6.34 -3.99
C GLU A 77 -24.54 6.69 -5.48
N ALA A 78 -23.43 7.19 -6.02
CA ALA A 78 -23.30 7.46 -7.45
C ALA A 78 -23.48 6.21 -8.33
N GLY A 79 -22.93 5.06 -7.92
CA GLY A 79 -23.10 3.78 -8.62
C GLY A 79 -24.52 3.21 -8.56
N ARG A 80 -25.31 3.58 -7.54
CA ARG A 80 -26.72 3.17 -7.40
C ARG A 80 -27.66 3.90 -8.36
N TYR A 81 -27.27 5.09 -8.83
CA TYR A 81 -28.00 5.88 -9.83
C TYR A 81 -27.42 5.78 -11.26
N GLY A 82 -26.31 5.05 -11.45
CA GLY A 82 -25.63 4.86 -12.74
C GLY A 82 -26.16 3.71 -13.61
N LYS A 83 -27.31 3.10 -13.28
CA LYS A 83 -28.07 2.25 -14.22
C LYS A 83 -29.24 3.05 -14.80
N GLN A 84 -28.97 3.82 -15.84
CA GLN A 84 -29.96 4.18 -16.87
C GLN A 84 -29.40 3.81 -18.24
#